data_AF-A0A6J6TCP6-F1
#
_entry.id   AF-A0A6J6TCP6-F1
#
_cell.length_a   1.000
_cell.length_b   1.000
_cell.length_c   1.000
_cell.angle_alpha   90.00
_cell.angle_beta   90.00
_cell.angle_gamma   90.00
#
_symmetry.space_group_name_H-M   'P 1'
#
loop_
_entity.id
_entity.type
_entity.pdbx_description
1 polymer ?
#
loop_
_entity_poly.entity_id
_entity_poly.type
_entity_poly.pdbx_seq_one_letter_code
_entity_poly.pdbx_strand_id
1 'polypeptide(L)' 'MIGARVGELIGEAQLIYNWEGTAEDVAPLVHAHPTQNEAMGEAFMALAGKPLHAHA' A
#
# COMPACT_ATOMS: atom_id res chain seq x y z
N MET A 1 4.97 6.92 -6.24
CA MET A 1 5.51 7.20 -4.89
C MET A 1 6.67 8.18 -5.02
N ILE A 2 6.77 9.16 -4.14
CA ILE A 2 7.91 10.09 -4.02
C ILE A 2 8.26 10.15 -2.54
N GLY A 3 9.52 9.88 -2.18
CA GLY A 3 9.96 9.81 -0.78
C GLY A 3 11.27 9.05 -0.60
N ALA A 4 11.71 8.89 0.65
CA ALA A 4 12.86 8.06 0.98
C ALA A 4 12.57 6.58 0.69
N ARG A 5 13.59 5.80 0.34
CA ARG A 5 13.54 4.32 0.19
C ARG A 5 12.43 3.78 -0.72
N VAL A 6 11.88 4.58 -1.65
CA VAL A 6 10.86 4.15 -2.62
C VAL A 6 11.31 2.94 -3.46
N GLY A 7 12.61 2.82 -3.72
CA GLY A 7 13.19 1.66 -4.39
C GLY A 7 12.99 0.32 -3.66
N GLU A 8 12.74 0.34 -2.35
CA GLU A 8 12.40 -0.86 -1.58
C GLU A 8 10.89 -1.16 -1.61
N LEU A 9 10.04 -0.12 -1.71
CA LEU A 9 8.59 -0.25 -1.77
C LEU A 9 8.08 -0.67 -3.16
N ILE A 10 8.80 -0.32 -4.23
CA ILE A 10 8.35 -0.59 -5.60
C ILE A 10 8.26 -2.09 -5.92
N GLY A 11 9.03 -2.94 -5.22
CA GLY A 11 8.96 -4.39 -5.38
C GLY A 11 7.58 -4.97 -5.03
N GLU A 12 6.98 -4.47 -3.95
CA GLU A 12 5.62 -4.82 -3.54
C GLU A 12 4.59 -4.36 -4.59
N ALA A 13 4.70 -3.12 -5.09
CA ALA A 13 3.81 -2.62 -6.13
C ALA A 13 3.90 -3.44 -7.43
N GLN A 14 5.10 -3.90 -7.81
CA GLN A 14 5.29 -4.76 -8.96
C GLN A 14 4.66 -6.14 -8.76
N LEU A 15 4.78 -6.72 -7.57
CA LEU A 15 4.08 -7.96 -7.23
C LEU A 15 2.56 -7.79 -7.36
N ILE A 16 2.04 -6.69 -6.81
CA ILE A 16 0.60 -6.39 -6.85
C ILE A 16 0.10 -6.15 -8.28
N TYR A 17 0.91 -5.55 -9.14
CA TYR A 17 0.55 -5.38 -10.54
C TYR A 17 0.55 -6.72 -11.29
N ASN A 18 1.58 -7.54 -11.09
CA ASN A 18 1.77 -8.77 -11.86
C ASN A 18 0.78 -9.89 -11.49
N TRP A 19 0.23 -9.90 -10.27
CA TRP A 19 -0.85 -10.82 -9.90
C TRP A 19 -2.26 -10.26 -10.21
N GLU A 20 -2.34 -9.09 -10.88
CA GLU A 20 -3.58 -8.37 -11.22
C GLU A 20 -4.45 -7.99 -10.01
N GLY A 21 -3.82 -7.58 -8.91
CA GLY A 21 -4.53 -7.32 -7.66
C GLY A 21 -5.29 -6.00 -7.68
N THR A 22 -6.52 -6.05 -7.17
CA THR A 22 -7.38 -4.90 -6.96
C THR A 22 -7.19 -4.32 -5.55
N ALA A 23 -7.82 -3.17 -5.29
CA ALA A 23 -7.71 -2.54 -3.98
C ALA A 23 -8.34 -3.38 -2.86
N GLU A 24 -9.44 -4.06 -3.18
CA GLU A 24 -10.13 -4.97 -2.28
C GLU A 24 -9.28 -6.19 -1.91
N ASP A 25 -8.37 -6.63 -2.78
CA ASP A 25 -7.45 -7.74 -2.51
C ASP A 25 -6.32 -7.35 -1.55
N VAL A 26 -5.80 -6.12 -1.69
CA VAL A 26 -4.62 -5.66 -0.94
C VAL A 26 -4.97 -4.99 0.38
N ALA A 27 -6.07 -4.24 0.44
CA ALA A 27 -6.52 -3.54 1.64
C ALA A 27 -6.58 -4.40 2.94
N PRO A 28 -6.97 -5.69 2.91
CA PRO A 28 -6.98 -6.52 4.13
C PRO A 28 -5.61 -7.09 4.53
N LEU A 29 -4.55 -6.89 3.73
CA LEU A 29 -3.22 -7.38 4.04
C LEU A 29 -2.56 -6.53 5.14
N VAL A 30 -1.76 -7.17 5.98
CA VAL A 30 -1.14 -6.53 7.14
C VAL A 30 0.28 -6.09 6.80
N HIS A 31 0.54 -4.80 6.91
CA HIS A 31 1.88 -4.24 6.90
C HIS A 31 2.44 -4.14 8.31
N ALA A 32 3.74 -4.40 8.47
CA ALA A 32 4.39 -4.29 9.77
C ALA A 32 4.44 -2.83 10.23
N HIS A 33 4.22 -2.61 11.53
CA HIS A 33 4.31 -1.30 12.17
C HIS A 33 5.52 -1.23 13.13
N PRO A 34 6.33 -0.15 13.12
CA PRO A 34 6.30 1.01 12.22
C PRO A 34 7.19 0.82 10.98
N THR A 35 6.63 0.86 9.77
CA THR A 35 7.38 0.74 8.50
C THR A 35 6.84 1.65 7.39
N GLN A 36 7.66 1.89 6.35
CA GLN A 36 7.20 2.64 5.19
C GLN A 36 6.23 1.84 4.29
N ASN A 37 6.21 0.52 4.39
CA ASN A 37 5.25 -0.31 3.66
C ASN A 37 3.80 -0.04 4.09
N GLU A 38 3.57 0.49 5.29
CA GLU A 38 2.25 0.97 5.72
C GLU A 38 1.67 1.99 4.73
N ALA A 39 2.50 2.81 4.07
CA ALA A 39 2.02 3.75 3.06
C ALA A 39 1.47 3.06 1.80
N MET A 40 1.97 1.87 1.45
CA MET A 40 1.41 1.06 0.36
C MET A 40 0.04 0.50 0.76
N GLY A 41 -0.05 -0.10 1.94
CA GLY A 41 -1.32 -0.61 2.49
C GLY A 41 -2.37 0.49 2.62
N GLU A 42 -2.00 1.64 3.17
CA GLU A 42 -2.88 2.80 3.32
C GLU A 42 -3.36 3.33 1.97
N ALA A 43 -2.52 3.35 0.93
CA ALA A 43 -2.94 3.72 -0.41
C ALA A 43 -4.02 2.78 -0.96
N PHE A 44 -3.90 1.47 -0.75
CA PHE A 44 -4.92 0.50 -1.16
C PHE A 44 -6.18 0.56 -0.28
N MET A 45 -6.06 0.79 1.03
CA MET A 45 -7.21 1.05 1.90
C MET A 45 -7.97 2.31 1.48
N ALA A 46 -7.26 3.37 1.08
CA ALA A 46 -7.86 4.59 0.56
C ALA A 46 -8.62 4.33 -0.75
N LEU A 47 -8.04 3.56 -1.68
CA LEU A 47 -8.72 3.14 -2.92
C LEU A 47 -9.96 2.28 -2.65
N ALA A 48 -9.91 1.43 -1.63
CA ALA A 48 -11.05 0.62 -1.17
C ALA A 48 -12.06 1.41 -0.30
N GLY A 49 -11.87 2.72 -0.13
CA GLY A 49 -12.79 3.61 0.59
C GLY A 49 -12.79 3.46 2.11
N LYS A 50 -11.73 2.88 2.70
CA LYS A 50 -11.60 2.62 4.16
C LYS A 50 -10.24 3.06 4.73
N PRO A 51 -9.75 4.29 4.45
CA PRO A 51 -8.48 4.73 5.00
C PRO A 51 -8.53 4.85 6.53
N LEU A 52 -7.41 4.57 7.18
CA LEU A 52 -7.22 4.75 8.62
C LEU A 52 -6.40 6.02 8.93
N HIS A 53 -5.47 6.37 8.02
CA HIS A 53 -4.51 7.45 8.19
C HIS A 53 -4.51 8.41 6.99
N ALA A 54 -5.69 8.75 6.47
CA ALA A 54 -5.83 9.84 5.50
C ALA A 54 -6.16 11.16 6.22
N HIS A 55 -5.41 12.21 5.93
CA HIS A 55 -5.81 13.57 6.27
C HIS A 55 -6.89 14.05 5.28
N ALA A 56 -7.94 14.67 5.81
CA ALA A 56 -8.99 15.34 5.02
C ALA A 56 -8.45 16.58 4.29
#